data_AF-A0A1D6IH63-F1
#
_entry.id   AF-A0A1D6IH63-F1
#
_cell.length_a   1.000
_cell.length_b   1.000
_cell.length_c   1.000
_cell.angle_alpha   90.00
_cell.angle_beta   90.00
_cell.angle_gamma   90.00
#
_symmetry.space_group_name_H-M   'P 1'
#
loop_
_entity.id
_entity.type
_entity.pdbx_description
1 polymer ?
#
loop_
_entity_poly.entity_id
_entity_poly.type
_entity_poly.pdbx_seq_one_letter_code
_entity_poly.pdbx_strand_id
1 'polypeptide(L)'
;MFESNVYNMSDAEFKSNVSALIDMKLEKYKNIREESAFFYGEISEGTLKFDRKEAEVAALRELKKEELVGFFNDHVKVNAPQKKILSIQVYGGLHSAEYETIVQNAPPPPSCEITDIYGFRRSRPLYGSFRGGVGQMKL
;
A
#
# COMPACT_ATOMS: atom_id res chain seq x y z
N MET A 1 -17.24 10.83 0.74
CA MET A 1 -16.57 11.86 -0.10
C MET A 1 -15.60 11.23 -1.09
N PHE A 2 -14.58 10.47 -0.66
CA PHE A 2 -13.60 9.91 -1.61
C PHE A 2 -14.18 8.91 -2.62
N GLU A 3 -15.03 7.98 -2.17
CA GLU A 3 -15.68 7.01 -3.07
C GLU A 3 -16.42 7.68 -4.24
N SER A 4 -17.22 8.69 -3.94
CA SER A 4 -17.94 9.47 -4.96
C SER A 4 -16.99 10.16 -5.92
N ASN A 5 -15.85 10.67 -5.45
CA ASN A 5 -14.84 11.27 -6.30
C ASN A 5 -14.24 10.24 -7.26
N VAL A 6 -13.92 9.02 -6.78
CA VAL A 6 -13.35 7.96 -7.64
C VAL A 6 -14.31 7.57 -8.77
N TYR A 7 -15.62 7.46 -8.49
CA TYR A 7 -16.59 7.12 -9.53
C TYR A 7 -16.88 8.29 -10.49
N ASN A 8 -17.01 9.50 -9.95
CA ASN A 8 -17.46 10.67 -10.70
C ASN A 8 -16.33 11.48 -11.35
N MET A 9 -15.07 11.13 -11.12
CA MET A 9 -13.89 11.77 -11.73
C MET A 9 -14.03 11.80 -13.26
N SER A 10 -13.77 12.93 -13.89
CA SER A 10 -13.80 13.00 -15.36
C SER A 10 -12.57 12.31 -15.97
N ASP A 11 -12.64 11.89 -17.24
CA ASP A 11 -11.48 11.31 -17.93
C ASP A 11 -10.32 12.30 -18.05
N ALA A 12 -10.63 13.61 -18.14
CA ALA A 12 -9.64 14.68 -18.16
C ALA A 12 -8.92 14.78 -16.81
N GLU A 13 -9.66 14.71 -15.71
CA GLU A 13 -9.10 14.73 -14.35
C GLU A 13 -8.28 13.47 -14.07
N PHE A 14 -8.77 12.29 -14.48
CA PHE A 14 -8.01 11.04 -14.40
C PHE A 14 -6.68 11.12 -15.15
N LYS A 15 -6.70 11.55 -16.42
CA LYS A 15 -5.50 11.72 -17.23
C LYS A 15 -4.54 12.74 -16.63
N SER A 16 -5.06 13.83 -16.07
CA SER A 16 -4.27 14.85 -15.38
C SER A 16 -3.55 14.26 -14.16
N ASN A 17 -4.26 13.50 -13.31
CA ASN A 17 -3.68 12.84 -12.15
C ASN A 17 -2.62 11.79 -12.53
N VAL A 18 -2.87 11.01 -13.59
CA VAL A 18 -1.89 10.04 -14.13
C VAL A 18 -0.65 10.76 -14.67
N SER A 19 -0.82 11.86 -15.41
CA SER A 19 0.30 12.66 -15.92
C SER A 19 1.15 13.22 -14.79
N ALA A 20 0.52 13.80 -13.76
CA ALA A 20 1.22 14.31 -12.59
C ALA A 20 2.02 13.23 -11.86
N LEU A 21 1.48 12.01 -11.76
CA LEU A 21 2.18 10.87 -11.17
C LEU A 21 3.36 10.40 -12.03
N ILE A 22 3.21 10.41 -13.36
CA ILE A 22 4.29 10.09 -14.31
C ILE A 22 5.43 11.12 -14.16
N ASP A 23 5.11 12.41 -14.15
CA ASP A 23 6.10 13.48 -14.03
C ASP A 23 6.88 13.38 -12.71
N MET A 24 6.19 13.08 -11.61
CA MET A 24 6.82 12.84 -10.31
C MET A 24 7.75 11.62 -10.32
N LYS A 25 7.38 10.53 -11.00
CA LYS A 25 8.23 9.33 -11.11
C LYS A 25 9.45 9.54 -11.99
N LEU A 26 9.31 10.33 -13.05
CA LEU A 26 10.38 10.66 -13.99
C LEU A 26 11.33 11.76 -13.49
N GLU A 27 11.05 12.36 -12.33
CA GLU A 27 11.95 13.33 -11.73
C GLU A 27 13.35 12.71 -11.56
N LYS A 28 14.35 13.41 -12.08
CA LYS A 28 15.76 13.03 -11.97
C LYS A 28 16.20 13.15 -10.51
N TYR A 29 17.12 12.30 -10.09
CA TYR A 29 17.74 12.41 -8.78
C TYR A 29 18.45 13.77 -8.67
N LYS A 30 18.23 14.48 -7.57
CA LYS A 30 18.82 15.81 -7.34
C LYS A 30 20.28 15.73 -6.92
N ASN A 31 20.69 14.58 -6.40
CA ASN A 31 22.02 14.32 -5.88
C ASN A 31 22.32 12.81 -5.83
N ILE A 32 23.59 12.48 -5.64
CA ILE A 32 24.07 11.09 -5.56
C ILE A 32 23.45 10.30 -4.41
N ARG A 33 23.06 10.96 -3.31
CA ARG A 33 22.46 10.28 -2.16
C ARG A 33 21.07 9.73 -2.51
N GLU A 34 20.26 10.50 -3.22
CA GLU A 34 18.95 10.06 -3.70
C GLU A 34 19.06 8.90 -4.70
N GLU A 35 19.97 9.02 -5.67
CA GLU A 35 20.26 7.97 -6.63
C GLU A 35 20.73 6.68 -5.93
N SER A 36 21.67 6.81 -5.00
CA SER A 36 22.19 5.67 -4.23
C SER A 36 21.10 5.04 -3.37
N ALA A 37 20.23 5.84 -2.74
CA ALA A 37 19.13 5.33 -1.93
C ALA A 37 18.13 4.52 -2.77
N PHE A 38 17.84 4.97 -4.00
CA PHE A 38 16.97 4.23 -4.92
C PHE A 38 17.56 2.86 -5.28
N PHE A 39 18.79 2.83 -5.80
CA PHE A 39 19.42 1.58 -6.25
C PHE A 39 19.70 0.64 -5.08
N TYR A 40 20.10 1.16 -3.93
CA TYR A 40 20.26 0.36 -2.73
C TYR A 40 18.92 -0.19 -2.23
N GLY A 41 17.82 0.55 -2.41
CA GLY A 41 16.46 0.07 -2.21
C GLY A 41 16.19 -1.22 -2.98
N GLU A 42 16.40 -1.22 -4.31
CA GLU A 42 16.21 -2.41 -5.16
C GLU A 42 17.06 -3.62 -4.73
N ILE A 43 18.30 -3.38 -4.31
CA ILE A 43 19.20 -4.43 -3.81
C ILE A 43 18.70 -4.97 -2.46
N SER A 44 18.35 -4.08 -1.54
CA SER A 44 17.92 -4.43 -0.19
C SER A 44 16.53 -5.07 -0.19
N GLU A 45 15.64 -4.73 -1.11
CA GLU A 45 14.35 -5.40 -1.25
C GLU A 45 14.47 -6.71 -2.02
N GLY A 46 15.53 -6.85 -2.85
CA GLY A 46 15.80 -8.02 -3.67
C GLY A 46 15.03 -8.07 -4.98
N THR A 47 14.30 -7.02 -5.30
CA THR A 47 13.57 -6.86 -6.56
C THR A 47 14.53 -6.68 -7.74
N LEU A 48 15.71 -6.09 -7.51
CA LEU A 48 16.75 -5.86 -8.51
C LEU A 48 16.23 -5.17 -9.78
N LYS A 49 15.14 -4.39 -9.67
CA LYS A 49 14.46 -3.77 -10.79
C LYS A 49 14.95 -2.35 -10.97
N PHE A 50 16.15 -2.21 -11.53
CA PHE A 50 16.81 -0.92 -11.69
C PHE A 50 16.14 0.00 -12.72
N ASP A 51 15.34 -0.58 -13.63
CA ASP A 51 14.48 0.11 -14.61
C ASP A 51 13.05 0.34 -14.09
N ARG A 52 12.84 0.26 -12.76
CA ARG A 52 11.49 0.36 -12.16
C ARG A 52 10.77 1.64 -12.55
N LYS A 53 11.48 2.78 -12.62
CA LYS A 53 10.86 4.06 -12.99
C LYS A 53 10.23 3.98 -14.38
N GLU A 54 10.99 3.48 -15.36
CA GLU A 54 10.56 3.33 -16.74
C GLU A 54 9.42 2.32 -16.86
N ALA A 55 9.54 1.17 -16.18
CA ALA A 55 8.53 0.12 -16.21
C ALA A 55 7.21 0.54 -15.56
N GLU A 56 7.26 1.25 -14.43
CA GLU A 56 6.05 1.77 -13.77
C GLU A 56 5.40 2.89 -14.59
N VAL A 57 6.18 3.76 -15.24
CA VAL A 57 5.66 4.79 -16.15
C VAL A 57 5.00 4.16 -17.38
N ALA A 58 5.59 3.10 -17.95
CA ALA A 58 4.97 2.36 -19.04
C ALA A 58 3.60 1.80 -18.63
N ALA A 59 3.51 1.16 -17.46
CA ALA A 59 2.25 0.66 -16.93
C ALA A 59 1.22 1.79 -16.66
N LEU A 60 1.67 2.93 -16.12
CA LEU A 60 0.79 4.09 -15.87
C LEU A 60 0.21 4.69 -17.15
N ARG A 61 0.96 4.65 -18.27
CA ARG A 61 0.48 5.14 -19.57
C ARG A 61 -0.64 4.28 -20.15
N GLU A 62 -0.69 3.00 -19.79
CA GLU A 62 -1.71 2.05 -20.25
C GLU A 62 -2.89 1.93 -19.28
N LEU A 63 -2.76 2.47 -18.07
CA LEU A 63 -3.76 2.38 -17.00
C LEU A 63 -5.09 3.03 -17.40
N LYS A 64 -6.18 2.28 -17.22
CA LYS A 64 -7.54 2.74 -17.50
C LYS A 64 -8.27 3.15 -16.22
N LYS A 65 -9.22 4.08 -16.37
CA LYS A 65 -10.05 4.54 -15.24
C LYS A 65 -10.87 3.39 -14.65
N GLU A 66 -11.37 2.49 -15.50
CA GLU A 66 -12.16 1.33 -15.07
C GLU A 66 -11.34 0.39 -14.18
N GLU A 67 -10.04 0.24 -14.44
CA GLU A 67 -9.13 -0.58 -13.64
C GLU A 67 -8.90 0.03 -12.26
N LEU A 68 -8.78 1.36 -12.17
CA LEU A 68 -8.72 2.08 -10.89
C LEU A 68 -10.00 1.89 -10.08
N VAL A 69 -11.16 2.01 -10.73
CA VAL A 69 -12.48 1.78 -10.08
C VAL A 69 -12.62 0.33 -9.62
N GLY A 70 -12.19 -0.64 -10.45
CA GLY A 70 -12.16 -2.06 -10.10
C GLY A 70 -11.30 -2.31 -8.86
N PHE A 71 -10.05 -1.82 -8.87
CA PHE A 71 -9.16 -1.92 -7.73
C PHE A 71 -9.75 -1.32 -6.45
N PHE A 72 -10.38 -0.14 -6.55
CA PHE A 72 -11.05 0.49 -5.41
C PHE A 72 -12.19 -0.37 -4.86
N ASN A 73 -13.04 -0.91 -5.74
CA ASN A 73 -14.18 -1.76 -5.36
C ASN A 73 -13.74 -3.08 -4.71
N ASP A 74 -12.64 -3.67 -5.19
CA ASP A 74 -12.19 -4.99 -4.74
C ASP A 74 -11.39 -4.93 -3.44
N HIS A 75 -10.63 -3.84 -3.22
CA HIS A 75 -9.65 -3.77 -2.14
C HIS A 75 -9.87 -2.64 -1.12
N VAL A 76 -10.54 -1.54 -1.49
CA VAL A 76 -10.55 -0.31 -0.66
C VAL A 76 -11.95 0.02 -0.11
N LYS A 77 -13.00 -0.13 -0.91
CA LYS A 77 -14.38 0.22 -0.58
C LYS A 77 -14.83 -0.40 0.76
N VAL A 78 -15.78 0.23 1.46
CA VAL A 78 -16.39 -0.39 2.64
C VAL A 78 -17.03 -1.71 2.22
N ASN A 79 -16.72 -2.79 2.94
CA ASN A 79 -17.14 -4.16 2.62
C ASN A 79 -16.59 -4.73 1.28
N ALA A 80 -15.49 -4.17 0.77
CA ALA A 80 -14.80 -4.72 -0.38
C ALA A 80 -14.33 -6.18 -0.11
N PRO A 81 -14.47 -7.09 -1.08
CA PRO A 81 -14.31 -8.53 -0.87
C PRO A 81 -12.88 -8.93 -0.48
N GLN A 82 -11.87 -8.21 -0.97
CA GLN A 82 -10.46 -8.48 -0.71
C GLN A 82 -9.84 -7.44 0.24
N LYS A 83 -10.68 -6.70 0.96
CA LYS A 83 -10.21 -5.67 1.88
C LYS A 83 -9.50 -6.29 3.07
N LYS A 84 -8.26 -5.85 3.29
CA LYS A 84 -7.46 -6.19 4.47
C LYS A 84 -7.15 -4.91 5.24
N ILE A 85 -7.56 -4.83 6.50
CA ILE A 85 -7.38 -3.64 7.36
C ILE A 85 -6.62 -4.05 8.62
N LEU A 86 -5.65 -3.23 9.01
CA LEU A 86 -5.06 -3.23 10.34
C LEU A 86 -5.21 -1.81 10.91
N SER A 87 -5.80 -1.70 12.10
CA SER A 87 -5.90 -0.43 12.83
C SER A 87 -4.99 -0.49 14.05
N ILE A 88 -4.13 0.51 14.22
CA ILE A 88 -3.26 0.66 15.39
C ILE A 88 -3.73 1.93 16.10
N GLN A 89 -4.20 1.77 17.32
CA GLN A 89 -4.73 2.86 18.14
C GLN A 89 -3.76 3.12 19.29
N VAL A 90 -3.29 4.36 19.41
CA VAL A 90 -2.32 4.77 20.44
C VAL A 90 -2.97 5.82 21.31
N TYR A 91 -3.07 5.54 22.62
CA TYR A 91 -3.72 6.42 23.58
C TYR A 91 -2.69 7.15 24.43
N GLY A 92 -2.79 8.48 24.48
CA GLY A 92 -2.02 9.30 25.42
C GLY A 92 -2.63 9.25 26.83
N GLY A 93 -1.88 9.67 27.85
CA GLY A 93 -2.31 9.58 29.25
C GLY A 93 -3.63 10.31 29.57
N LEU A 94 -3.94 11.39 28.86
CA LEU A 94 -5.22 12.11 29.01
C LEU A 94 -6.44 11.34 28.47
N HIS A 95 -6.21 10.30 27.67
CA HIS A 95 -7.24 9.45 27.04
C HIS A 95 -7.31 8.06 27.69
N SER A 96 -6.81 7.90 28.91
CA SER A 96 -6.82 6.62 29.63
C SER A 96 -8.25 6.08 29.83
N ALA A 97 -9.21 6.94 30.15
CA ALA A 97 -10.61 6.55 30.32
C ALA A 97 -11.23 6.00 29.02
N GLU A 98 -10.90 6.60 27.87
CA GLU A 98 -11.35 6.13 26.55
C GLU A 98 -10.74 4.77 26.21
N TYR A 99 -9.45 4.59 26.51
CA TYR A 99 -8.76 3.32 26.37
C TYR A 99 -9.40 2.22 27.23
N GLU A 100 -9.64 2.49 28.52
CA GLU A 100 -10.28 1.54 29.42
C GLU A 100 -11.68 1.15 28.92
N THR A 101 -12.44 2.11 28.41
CA THR A 101 -13.76 1.86 27.83
C THR A 101 -13.66 0.96 26.60
N ILE A 102 -12.66 1.13 25.76
CA ILE A 102 -12.47 0.33 24.54
C ILE A 102 -12.01 -1.09 24.87
N VAL A 103 -11.10 -1.26 25.82
CA VAL A 103 -10.64 -2.60 26.26
C VAL A 103 -11.76 -3.40 26.92
N GLN A 104 -12.67 -2.73 27.64
CA GLN A 104 -13.82 -3.39 28.27
C GLN A 104 -14.91 -3.77 27.27
N ASN A 105 -15.01 -3.06 26.15
CA ASN A 105 -16.02 -3.32 25.12
C ASN A 105 -15.49 -4.27 24.06
N ALA A 106 -16.31 -5.24 23.65
CA ALA A 106 -15.96 -6.11 22.53
C ALA A 106 -15.82 -5.28 21.23
N PRO A 107 -14.82 -5.57 20.38
CA PRO A 107 -14.68 -4.89 19.08
C PRO A 107 -15.94 -5.08 18.23
N PRO A 108 -16.41 -4.04 17.52
CA PRO A 108 -17.58 -4.17 16.66
C PRO A 108 -17.30 -5.21 15.54
N PRO A 109 -18.19 -6.17 15.29
CA PRO A 109 -18.04 -7.09 14.15
C PRO A 109 -17.96 -6.29 12.84
N PRO A 110 -17.05 -6.63 11.90
CA PRO A 110 -16.24 -7.86 11.81
C PRO A 110 -14.80 -7.72 12.34
N SER A 111 -14.51 -6.78 13.24
CA SER A 111 -13.15 -6.57 13.75
C SER A 111 -12.75 -7.58 14.84
N CYS A 112 -11.46 -7.87 14.94
CA CYS A 112 -10.88 -8.67 16.02
C CYS A 112 -9.73 -7.90 16.69
N GLU A 113 -9.74 -7.84 18.01
CA GLU A 113 -8.62 -7.29 18.76
C GLU A 113 -7.43 -8.24 18.73
N ILE A 114 -6.22 -7.69 18.57
CA ILE A 114 -4.98 -8.45 18.61
C ILE A 114 -4.33 -8.21 19.98
N THR A 115 -4.45 -9.19 20.86
CA THR A 115 -3.85 -9.14 22.22
C THR A 115 -2.46 -9.79 22.27
N ASP A 116 -2.21 -10.79 21.43
CA ASP A 116 -0.90 -11.43 21.25
C ASP A 116 -0.38 -11.24 19.82
N ILE A 117 0.62 -10.36 19.68
CA ILE A 117 1.26 -10.04 18.41
C ILE A 117 1.94 -11.28 17.80
N TYR A 118 2.53 -12.15 18.63
CA TYR A 118 3.25 -13.33 18.13
C TYR A 118 2.26 -14.41 17.65
N GLY A 119 1.20 -14.65 18.41
CA GLY A 119 0.09 -15.52 18.01
C GLY A 119 -0.57 -15.05 16.72
N PHE A 120 -0.85 -13.75 16.60
CA PHE A 120 -1.38 -13.16 15.37
C PHE A 120 -0.43 -13.34 14.18
N ARG A 121 0.87 -13.10 14.35
CA ARG A 121 1.84 -13.27 13.26
C ARG A 121 1.93 -14.72 12.79
N ARG A 122 1.82 -15.70 13.69
CA ARG A 122 1.85 -17.14 13.36
C ARG A 122 0.55 -17.64 12.72
N SER A 123 -0.58 -17.01 13.01
CA SER A 123 -1.89 -17.43 12.49
C SER A 123 -2.20 -16.96 11.07
N ARG A 124 -1.36 -16.10 10.49
CA ARG A 124 -1.55 -15.53 9.15
C ARG A 124 -0.52 -16.09 8.17
N PRO A 125 -0.91 -16.32 6.90
CA PRO A 125 0.04 -16.68 5.86
C PRO A 125 1.02 -15.51 5.63
N LEU A 126 2.26 -15.85 5.30
CA LEU A 126 3.28 -14.87 4.92
C LEU A 126 3.28 -14.68 3.41
N TYR A 127 3.51 -13.45 2.95
CA TYR A 127 3.77 -13.18 1.54
C TYR A 127 5.14 -13.74 1.13
N GLY A 128 5.29 -14.06 -0.17
CA GLY A 128 6.56 -14.48 -0.74
C GLY A 128 7.62 -13.38 -0.61
N SER A 129 8.89 -13.78 -0.51
CA SER A 129 10.01 -12.84 -0.51
C SER A 129 10.46 -12.52 -1.93
N PHE A 130 10.76 -11.25 -2.19
CA PHE A 130 11.36 -10.81 -3.45
C PHE A 130 12.85 -11.16 -3.57
N ARG A 131 13.56 -11.41 -2.45
CA ARG A 131 15.01 -11.68 -2.44
C ARG A 131 15.43 -13.00 -3.09
N GLY A 132 14.48 -13.80 -3.60
CA GLY A 132 14.71 -15.17 -4.03
C GLY A 132 15.10 -16.05 -2.83
N GLY A 133 14.62 -17.30 -2.81
CA GLY A 133 15.25 -18.28 -1.93
C GLY A 133 16.72 -18.45 -2.33
N VAL A 134 17.60 -18.70 -1.37
CA VAL A 134 18.95 -19.20 -1.64
C VAL A 134 18.79 -20.44 -2.53
N GLY A 135 19.05 -20.30 -3.84
CA GLY A 135 18.79 -21.34 -4.86
C GLY A 135 17.97 -20.94 -6.09
N GLN A 136 17.44 -19.71 -6.19
CA GLN A 136 16.66 -19.26 -7.36
C GLN A 136 17.13 -17.96 -8.02
N MET A 137 18.40 -17.57 -7.85
CA MET A 137 19.01 -16.62 -8.78
C MET A 137 19.57 -17.40 -9.97
N LYS A 138 18.79 -17.52 -11.05
CA LYS A 138 19.37 -17.79 -12.37
C LYS A 138 19.94 -16.46 -12.87
N LEU A 139 21.27 -16.40 -12.95
CA LEU A 139 22.01 -15.44 -13.76
C LEU A 139 21.55 -15.51 -15.21
#